data_AF-A0A562RVA5-F1
#
_entry.id   AF-A0A562RVA5-F1
#
_cell.length_a   1.000
_cell.length_b   1.000
_cell.length_c   1.000
_cell.angle_alpha   90.00
_cell.angle_beta   90.00
_cell.angle_gamma   90.00
#
_symmetry.space_group_name_H-M   'P 1'
#
loop_
_entity.id
_entity.type
_entity.pdbx_description
1 polymer ?
#
loop_
_entity_poly.entity_id
_entity_poly.type
_entity_poly.pdbx_seq_one_letter_code
_entity_poly.pdbx_strand_id
1 'polypeptide(L)'
;MSEDQARQAGSLRVNVHLLDSLMTLAGELVLSRNQLTQGISTSNARTVEVAGQRIDLITSELQEAIMRTRMQPLANVFDKFGRIVRDLSLSQDKKAELSIHGNEVELDKTIIEAIQEPLTHLLRNCVDHGIEKPEIRLQKNKPDAGAIKLKAFHEAGQVNIEIEDDGKGMDPEAIAASALGKGMVSETELLTMGTREKINLIFLPGFSTAQQVTDVSGQGAGMDVVKANLDRLGGITDIESVIDKGTRIRIKLPLTLAIIPSQIISLGRERYAIPQVNLDELIRIPAAQVKERIERVGNAPVLRLRGVLLPILNLAEILGILRTYKDPATGEEKPERRINIADRRSPDLSSRAEENTKTDTSEKLQPRKNKDRRYRAESAIHIAVVSTGTFRYGLLVDGFMDSEEIVVKPLGRHLTGCKGYAGATIMGDGRVALILDVASLAAMASLSAADTSASHLHQAHGDKIKSLKDDKTALLLFRNGEQGQCAVPLDLVERIERIRAADIEYAGGRRVLQYRGGSLPLHELGECTSLGPISVNEEVDVIVFRIDGREMGLMVNGPVDAVEVTIEMDQRTLKQPGIMGSMIVNSRTTLMVDIFTLVRTLLGSAVDA
;
A
#
# COMPACT_ATOMS: atom_id res chain seq x y z
N MET A 1 41.39 13.34 18.20
CA MET A 1 41.38 11.97 17.64
C MET A 1 42.18 12.04 16.36
N SER A 2 43.36 11.40 16.33
CA SER A 2 44.35 11.53 15.25
C SER A 2 43.88 10.86 13.97
N GLU A 3 44.29 11.41 12.81
CA GLU A 3 44.00 10.90 11.46
C GLU A 3 44.36 9.41 11.25
N ASP A 4 45.20 8.84 12.12
CA ASP A 4 45.55 7.41 12.12
C ASP A 4 44.39 6.48 12.52
N GLN A 5 43.40 6.94 13.30
CA GLN A 5 42.22 6.11 13.61
C GLN A 5 41.22 6.01 12.44
N ALA A 6 41.30 6.90 11.44
CA ALA A 6 40.50 6.81 10.22
C ALA A 6 41.08 5.82 9.19
N ARG A 7 42.33 5.35 9.38
CA ARG A 7 43.05 4.40 8.52
C ARG A 7 43.06 2.96 9.05
N GLN A 8 42.09 2.55 9.85
CA GLN A 8 41.73 1.12 9.90
C GLN A 8 41.01 0.74 8.60
N ALA A 9 41.74 0.84 7.48
CA ALA A 9 41.32 0.30 6.20
C ALA A 9 41.31 -1.23 6.35
N GLY A 10 40.12 -1.83 6.30
CA GLY A 10 39.99 -3.28 6.23
C GLY A 10 40.78 -3.80 5.04
N SER A 11 41.74 -4.69 5.27
CA SER A 11 42.45 -5.38 4.20
C SER A 11 41.53 -6.46 3.61
N LEU A 12 41.35 -6.45 2.28
CA LEU A 12 40.58 -7.46 1.56
C LEU A 12 41.56 -8.43 0.89
N ARG A 13 41.45 -9.73 1.20
CA ARG A 13 42.30 -10.75 0.59
C ARG A 13 41.64 -11.22 -0.70
N VAL A 14 42.26 -10.88 -1.84
CA VAL A 14 41.71 -11.16 -3.17
C VAL A 14 42.50 -12.30 -3.82
N ASN A 15 41.80 -13.21 -4.52
CA ASN A 15 42.43 -14.27 -5.29
C ASN A 15 43.14 -13.68 -6.52
N VAL A 16 44.38 -14.08 -6.79
CA VAL A 16 45.17 -13.58 -7.94
C VAL A 16 44.47 -13.88 -9.27
N HIS A 17 43.82 -15.03 -9.41
CA HIS A 17 43.06 -15.34 -10.63
C HIS A 17 41.89 -14.38 -10.87
N LEU A 18 41.28 -13.89 -9.80
CA LEU A 18 40.20 -12.91 -9.90
C LEU A 18 40.71 -11.57 -10.41
N LEU A 19 41.92 -11.16 -9.97
CA LEU A 19 42.59 -9.97 -10.49
C LEU A 19 42.90 -10.10 -11.98
N ASP A 20 43.39 -11.25 -12.43
CA ASP A 20 43.64 -11.50 -13.85
C ASP A 20 42.34 -11.44 -14.67
N SER A 21 41.25 -12.06 -14.20
CA SER A 21 39.94 -11.98 -14.85
C SER A 21 39.42 -10.55 -14.94
N LEU A 22 39.52 -9.76 -13.87
CA LEU A 22 39.15 -8.34 -13.88
C LEU A 22 39.97 -7.54 -14.89
N MET A 23 41.27 -7.84 -15.01
CA MET A 23 42.16 -7.19 -16.00
C MET A 23 41.77 -7.56 -17.44
N THR A 24 41.42 -8.82 -17.71
CA THR A 24 40.91 -9.25 -19.02
C THR A 24 39.61 -8.54 -19.37
N LEU A 25 38.64 -8.53 -18.45
CA LEU A 25 37.34 -7.87 -18.63
C LEU A 25 37.49 -6.36 -18.85
N ALA A 26 38.40 -5.70 -18.13
CA ALA A 26 38.72 -4.30 -18.36
C ALA A 26 39.28 -4.06 -19.78
N GLY A 27 40.14 -4.96 -20.28
CA GLY A 27 40.64 -4.93 -21.65
C GLY A 27 39.53 -5.07 -22.69
N GLU A 28 38.62 -6.04 -22.51
CA GLU A 28 37.47 -6.24 -23.40
C GLU A 28 36.49 -5.06 -23.38
N LEU A 29 36.30 -4.43 -22.21
CA LEU A 29 35.46 -3.24 -22.07
C LEU A 29 36.03 -2.06 -22.87
N VAL A 30 37.35 -1.86 -22.83
CA VAL A 30 38.03 -0.83 -23.62
C VAL A 30 37.87 -1.07 -25.12
N LEU A 31 38.02 -2.32 -25.57
CA LEU A 31 37.82 -2.68 -26.98
C LEU A 31 36.37 -2.42 -27.43
N SER A 32 35.40 -2.82 -26.61
CA SER A 32 33.97 -2.65 -26.91
C SER A 32 33.56 -1.18 -26.90
N ARG A 33 34.10 -0.37 -25.98
CA ARG A 33 33.93 1.09 -25.97
C ARG A 33 34.47 1.74 -27.25
N ASN A 34 35.63 1.31 -27.73
CA ASN A 34 36.21 1.83 -28.96
C ASN A 34 35.35 1.46 -30.19
N GLN A 35 34.83 0.23 -30.24
CA GLN A 35 33.88 -0.21 -31.27
C GLN A 35 32.58 0.59 -31.24
N LEU A 36 32.03 0.88 -30.06
CA LEU A 36 30.86 1.72 -29.89
C LEU A 36 31.12 3.14 -30.42
N THR A 37 32.25 3.75 -30.03
CA THR A 37 32.65 5.10 -30.45
C THR A 37 32.86 5.17 -31.97
N GLN A 38 33.47 4.14 -32.55
CA GLN A 38 33.63 4.01 -34.00
C GLN A 38 32.28 3.84 -34.71
N GLY A 39 31.37 3.01 -34.15
CA GLY A 39 30.02 2.83 -34.67
C GLY A 39 29.23 4.14 -34.69
N ILE A 40 29.30 4.93 -33.62
CA ILE A 40 28.69 6.27 -33.53
C ILE A 40 29.32 7.20 -34.57
N SER A 41 30.65 7.26 -34.63
CA SER A 41 31.37 8.15 -35.56
C SER A 41 31.10 7.83 -37.04
N THR A 42 30.86 6.55 -37.34
CA THR A 42 30.53 6.07 -38.70
C THR A 42 29.02 6.00 -38.96
N SER A 43 28.18 6.40 -37.99
CA SER A 43 26.72 6.27 -38.03
C SER A 43 26.22 4.85 -38.36
N ASN A 44 26.98 3.82 -37.97
CA ASN A 44 26.64 2.43 -38.20
C ASN A 44 25.86 1.86 -36.98
N ALA A 45 24.54 1.93 -37.07
CA ALA A 45 23.63 1.49 -36.01
C ALA A 45 23.85 0.03 -35.57
N ARG A 46 24.18 -0.86 -36.51
CA ARG A 46 24.41 -2.29 -36.19
C ARG A 46 25.68 -2.47 -35.37
N THR A 47 26.75 -1.74 -35.66
CA THR A 47 27.99 -1.78 -34.86
C THR A 47 27.75 -1.21 -33.48
N VAL A 48 26.94 -0.16 -33.35
CA VAL A 48 26.54 0.43 -32.07
C VAL A 48 25.78 -0.59 -31.23
N GLU A 49 24.79 -1.26 -31.81
CA GLU A 49 23.97 -2.26 -31.11
C GLU A 49 24.81 -3.46 -30.64
N VAL A 50 25.65 -4.03 -31.50
CA VAL A 50 26.52 -5.16 -31.14
C VAL A 50 27.54 -4.76 -30.06
N ALA A 51 28.13 -3.58 -30.17
CA ALA A 51 29.07 -3.08 -29.15
C ALA A 51 28.36 -2.81 -27.82
N GLY A 52 27.12 -2.31 -27.85
CA GLY A 52 26.26 -2.13 -26.68
C GLY A 52 26.00 -3.45 -25.96
N GLN A 53 25.47 -4.45 -26.67
CA GLN A 53 25.22 -5.78 -26.10
C GLN A 53 26.48 -6.42 -25.49
N ARG A 54 27.64 -6.21 -26.13
CA ARG A 54 28.92 -6.73 -25.61
C ARG A 54 29.36 -5.99 -24.35
N ILE A 55 29.14 -4.67 -24.28
CA ILE A 55 29.37 -3.88 -23.05
C ILE A 55 28.46 -4.38 -21.93
N ASP A 56 27.18 -4.66 -22.21
CA ASP A 56 26.24 -5.18 -21.20
C ASP A 56 26.69 -6.53 -20.63
N LEU A 57 27.16 -7.45 -21.50
CA LEU A 57 27.71 -8.72 -21.05
C LEU A 57 28.97 -8.54 -20.20
N ILE A 58 29.95 -7.77 -20.69
CA ILE A 58 31.23 -7.55 -19.99
C ILE A 58 31.01 -6.84 -18.64
N THR A 59 30.10 -5.88 -18.59
CA THR A 59 29.79 -5.17 -17.33
C THR A 59 29.11 -6.08 -16.31
N SER A 60 28.25 -6.99 -16.76
CA SER A 60 27.66 -8.04 -15.91
C SER A 60 28.72 -9.00 -15.36
N GLU A 61 29.64 -9.48 -16.20
CA GLU A 61 30.75 -10.36 -15.78
C GLU A 61 31.73 -9.64 -14.84
N LEU A 62 32.04 -8.36 -15.13
CA LEU A 62 32.89 -7.53 -14.28
C LEU A 62 32.26 -7.34 -12.90
N GLN A 63 30.95 -7.09 -12.86
CA GLN A 63 30.21 -6.99 -11.62
C GLN A 63 30.28 -8.31 -10.84
N GLU A 64 30.02 -9.46 -11.47
CA GLU A 64 30.11 -10.76 -10.80
C GLU A 64 31.50 -11.00 -10.21
N ALA A 65 32.55 -10.71 -10.98
CA ALA A 65 33.94 -10.84 -10.52
C ALA A 65 34.25 -9.90 -9.34
N ILE A 66 33.81 -8.64 -9.38
CA ILE A 66 33.96 -7.70 -8.26
C ILE A 66 33.19 -8.22 -7.04
N MET A 67 31.99 -8.75 -7.22
CA MET A 67 31.17 -9.26 -6.13
C MET A 67 31.84 -10.43 -5.42
N ARG A 68 32.50 -11.34 -6.15
CA ARG A 68 33.32 -12.42 -5.57
C ARG A 68 34.42 -11.92 -4.64
N THR A 69 34.93 -10.70 -4.81
CA THR A 69 35.94 -10.14 -3.89
C THR A 69 35.37 -9.86 -2.49
N ARG A 70 34.06 -9.60 -2.38
CA ARG A 70 33.37 -9.19 -1.15
C ARG A 70 32.60 -10.32 -0.49
N MET A 71 32.48 -11.45 -1.17
CA MET A 71 31.82 -12.64 -0.65
C MET A 71 32.50 -13.14 0.62
N GLN A 72 31.69 -13.59 1.57
CA GLN A 72 32.16 -14.29 2.76
C GLN A 72 31.36 -15.58 2.94
N PRO A 73 31.97 -16.64 3.50
CA PRO A 73 31.25 -17.87 3.80
C PRO A 73 30.23 -17.66 4.92
N LEU A 74 29.07 -18.33 4.81
CA LEU A 74 28.01 -18.32 5.81
C LEU A 74 28.41 -18.96 7.15
N ALA A 75 29.47 -19.77 7.17
CA ALA A 75 30.01 -20.43 8.38
C ALA A 75 30.08 -19.51 9.61
N ASN A 76 30.57 -18.28 9.43
CA ASN A 76 30.75 -17.31 10.51
C ASN A 76 29.44 -16.94 11.25
N VAL A 77 28.32 -17.01 10.54
CA VAL A 77 26.99 -16.76 11.10
C VAL A 77 26.40 -18.07 11.63
N PHE A 78 26.51 -19.15 10.86
CA PHE A 78 25.92 -20.44 11.18
C PHE A 78 26.52 -21.07 12.45
N ASP A 79 27.81 -20.89 12.71
CA ASP A 79 28.46 -21.37 13.94
C ASP A 79 27.85 -20.78 15.22
N LYS A 80 27.31 -19.57 15.16
CA LYS A 80 26.65 -18.91 16.30
C LYS A 80 25.28 -19.54 16.58
N PHE A 81 24.58 -20.00 15.55
CA PHE A 81 23.25 -20.58 15.67
C PHE A 81 23.24 -21.87 16.48
N GLY A 82 24.29 -22.69 16.39
CA GLY A 82 24.44 -23.89 17.22
C GLY A 82 24.42 -23.58 18.72
N ARG A 83 25.04 -22.47 19.15
CA ARG A 83 25.00 -22.03 20.56
C ARG A 83 23.61 -21.55 20.95
N ILE A 84 22.99 -20.72 20.10
CA ILE A 84 21.65 -20.15 20.36
C ILE A 84 20.60 -21.25 20.52
N VAL A 85 20.57 -22.24 19.63
CA VAL A 85 19.60 -23.35 19.72
C VAL A 85 19.82 -24.17 20.99
N ARG A 86 21.07 -24.41 21.39
CA ARG A 86 21.39 -25.13 22.63
C ARG A 86 20.93 -24.35 23.88
N ASP A 87 21.22 -23.06 23.94
CA ASP A 87 20.84 -22.20 25.07
C ASP A 87 19.31 -22.08 25.19
N LEU A 88 18.60 -21.90 24.06
CA LEU A 88 17.13 -21.85 24.03
C LEU A 88 16.51 -23.19 24.46
N SER A 89 17.05 -24.31 23.96
CA SER A 89 16.59 -25.66 24.33
C SER A 89 16.69 -25.90 25.83
N LEU A 90 17.81 -25.52 26.45
CA LEU A 90 18.01 -25.60 27.90
C LEU A 90 17.04 -24.69 28.66
N SER A 91 16.84 -23.44 28.21
CA SER A 91 15.97 -22.48 28.89
C SER A 91 14.49 -22.87 28.90
N GLN A 92 14.06 -23.70 27.95
CA GLN A 92 12.65 -24.12 27.79
C GLN A 92 12.39 -25.59 28.11
N ASP A 93 13.40 -26.30 28.64
CA ASP A 93 13.33 -27.72 28.96
C ASP A 93 12.87 -28.57 27.75
N LYS A 94 13.49 -28.29 26.60
CA LYS A 94 13.30 -29.01 25.33
C LYS A 94 14.61 -29.64 24.89
N LYS A 95 14.52 -30.70 24.09
CA LYS A 95 15.69 -31.28 23.41
C LYS A 95 15.58 -30.99 21.92
N ALA A 96 16.51 -30.22 21.37
CA ALA A 96 16.60 -29.98 19.94
C ALA A 96 18.05 -30.11 19.46
N GLU A 97 18.20 -30.65 18.26
CA GLU A 97 19.49 -30.86 17.60
C GLU A 97 19.51 -30.09 16.27
N LEU A 98 20.51 -29.22 16.11
CA LEU A 98 20.69 -28.43 14.90
C LEU A 98 21.73 -29.10 14.00
N SER A 99 21.34 -29.40 12.77
CA SER A 99 22.25 -29.83 11.70
C SER A 99 22.37 -28.72 10.66
N ILE A 100 23.61 -28.40 10.28
CA ILE A 100 23.93 -27.30 9.36
C ILE A 100 24.65 -27.86 8.14
N HIS A 101 24.17 -27.51 6.95
CA HIS A 101 24.74 -27.88 5.67
C HIS A 101 24.95 -26.62 4.80
N GLY A 102 26.05 -26.56 4.05
CA GLY A 102 26.36 -25.40 3.20
C GLY A 102 27.09 -24.26 3.92
N ASN A 103 27.96 -24.57 4.89
CA ASN A 103 28.79 -23.57 5.58
C ASN A 103 29.73 -22.82 4.63
N GLU A 104 30.13 -23.49 3.55
CA GLU A 104 30.99 -23.01 2.47
C GLU A 104 30.27 -22.07 1.49
N VAL A 105 28.94 -21.95 1.58
CA VAL A 105 28.17 -21.08 0.69
C VAL A 105 28.52 -19.63 0.97
N GLU A 106 28.97 -18.97 -0.09
CA GLU A 106 29.42 -17.58 -0.08
C GLU A 106 28.26 -16.60 -0.35
N LEU A 107 28.23 -15.48 0.38
CA LEU A 107 27.25 -14.40 0.23
C LEU A 107 27.90 -13.02 0.52
N ASP A 108 27.31 -11.92 0.00
CA ASP A 108 27.81 -10.57 0.26
C ASP A 108 27.80 -10.25 1.76
N LYS A 109 28.90 -9.69 2.26
CA LYS A 109 29.05 -9.31 3.68
C LYS A 109 27.88 -8.49 4.23
N THR A 110 27.33 -7.54 3.46
CA THR A 110 26.19 -6.70 3.89
C THR A 110 24.93 -7.54 4.07
N ILE A 111 24.71 -8.48 3.14
CA ILE A 111 23.54 -9.37 3.21
C ILE A 111 23.71 -10.32 4.39
N ILE A 112 24.90 -10.85 4.64
CA ILE A 112 25.22 -11.68 5.81
C ILE A 112 24.91 -10.95 7.12
N GLU A 113 25.35 -9.69 7.24
CA GLU A 113 25.08 -8.86 8.42
C GLU A 113 23.57 -8.59 8.60
N ALA A 114 22.87 -8.30 7.50
CA ALA A 114 21.44 -7.97 7.53
C ALA A 114 20.54 -9.19 7.75
N ILE A 115 20.93 -10.38 7.33
CA ILE A 115 20.12 -11.60 7.47
C ILE A 115 20.28 -12.30 8.81
N GLN A 116 21.31 -11.97 9.58
CA GLN A 116 21.61 -12.60 10.86
C GLN A 116 20.41 -12.54 11.83
N GLU A 117 19.77 -11.38 11.95
CA GLU A 117 18.61 -11.17 12.84
C GLU A 117 17.37 -11.95 12.37
N PRO A 118 16.92 -11.85 11.09
CA PRO A 118 15.84 -12.69 10.55
C PRO A 118 16.02 -14.19 10.80
N LEU A 119 17.21 -14.75 10.50
CA LEU A 119 17.46 -16.20 10.69
C LEU A 119 17.49 -16.58 12.17
N THR A 120 18.04 -15.73 13.04
CA THR A 120 18.01 -15.97 14.49
C THR A 120 16.58 -16.07 14.99
N HIS A 121 15.69 -15.20 14.51
CA HIS A 121 14.28 -15.23 14.87
C HIS A 121 13.59 -16.50 14.34
N LEU A 122 13.81 -16.88 13.09
CA LEU A 122 13.25 -18.12 12.54
C LEU A 122 13.67 -19.35 13.34
N LEU A 123 14.96 -19.47 13.69
CA LEU A 123 15.47 -20.56 14.53
C LEU A 123 14.89 -20.54 15.93
N ARG A 124 14.71 -19.35 16.52
CA ARG A 124 14.01 -19.21 17.82
C ARG A 124 12.58 -19.73 17.70
N ASN A 125 11.84 -19.40 16.65
CA ASN A 125 10.48 -19.87 16.46
C ASN A 125 10.41 -21.40 16.30
N CYS A 126 11.39 -22.00 15.62
CA CYS A 126 11.52 -23.46 15.57
C CYS A 126 11.64 -24.05 16.98
N VAL A 127 12.47 -23.49 17.86
CA VAL A 127 12.62 -24.02 19.25
C VAL A 127 11.41 -23.67 20.13
N ASP A 128 10.94 -22.43 20.11
CA ASP A 128 9.91 -21.89 21.01
C ASP A 128 8.53 -22.46 20.71
N HIS A 129 8.17 -22.51 19.43
CA HIS A 129 6.83 -22.86 18.98
C HIS A 129 6.78 -24.16 18.18
N GLY A 130 7.83 -24.48 17.42
CA GLY A 130 7.89 -25.68 16.59
C GLY A 130 8.11 -26.95 17.41
N ILE A 131 9.27 -27.08 18.05
CA ILE A 131 9.71 -28.28 18.77
C ILE A 131 8.90 -28.46 20.06
N GLU A 132 8.25 -29.62 20.18
CA GLU A 132 7.50 -29.99 21.37
C GLU A 132 8.42 -30.52 22.49
N LYS A 133 7.89 -30.54 23.73
CA LYS A 133 8.60 -31.17 24.86
C LYS A 133 8.78 -32.68 24.62
N PRO A 134 9.84 -33.31 25.18
CA PRO A 134 10.13 -34.73 24.96
C PRO A 134 8.94 -35.66 25.25
N GLU A 135 8.17 -35.36 26.30
CA GLU A 135 6.97 -36.11 26.70
C GLU A 135 5.90 -36.14 25.60
N ILE A 136 5.61 -34.98 24.99
CA ILE A 136 4.62 -34.84 23.91
C ILE A 136 5.13 -35.51 22.63
N ARG A 137 6.45 -35.43 22.36
CA ARG A 137 7.04 -36.07 21.19
C ARG A 137 6.93 -37.59 21.24
N LEU A 138 7.22 -38.19 22.40
CA LEU A 138 7.07 -39.63 22.60
C LEU A 138 5.62 -40.08 22.44
N GLN A 139 4.63 -39.30 22.92
CA GLN A 139 3.21 -39.59 22.71
C GLN A 139 2.81 -39.58 21.22
N LYS A 140 3.49 -38.76 20.41
CA LYS A 140 3.27 -38.66 18.95
C LYS A 140 4.16 -39.60 18.12
N ASN A 141 4.85 -40.57 18.76
CA ASN A 141 5.81 -41.47 18.10
C ASN A 141 6.97 -40.75 17.39
N LYS A 142 7.38 -39.60 17.91
CA LYS A 142 8.52 -38.81 17.40
C LYS A 142 9.75 -39.03 18.31
N PRO A 143 10.98 -38.87 17.78
CA PRO A 143 12.19 -38.92 18.60
C PRO A 143 12.13 -37.90 19.75
N ASP A 144 12.76 -38.21 20.89
CA ASP A 144 12.73 -37.35 22.07
C ASP A 144 13.44 -36.00 21.83
N ALA A 145 14.48 -36.00 20.99
CA ALA A 145 15.11 -34.81 20.44
C ALA A 145 14.42 -34.37 19.13
N GLY A 146 14.06 -33.08 19.05
CA GLY A 146 13.62 -32.42 17.82
C GLY A 146 14.76 -32.17 16.86
N ALA A 147 14.53 -32.34 15.56
CA ALA A 147 15.52 -32.08 14.52
C ALA A 147 15.26 -30.73 13.86
N ILE A 148 16.28 -29.87 13.83
CA ILE A 148 16.30 -28.63 13.07
C ILE A 148 17.41 -28.75 12.02
N LYS A 149 17.07 -28.51 10.75
CA LYS A 149 17.99 -28.56 9.62
C LYS A 149 18.09 -27.16 9.02
N LEU A 150 19.31 -26.64 8.97
CA LEU A 150 19.65 -25.42 8.24
C LEU A 150 20.48 -25.81 7.03
N LYS A 151 20.02 -25.49 5.83
CA LYS A 151 20.71 -25.80 4.57
C LYS A 151 20.88 -24.54 3.75
N ALA A 152 22.08 -24.25 3.29
CA ALA A 152 22.34 -23.22 2.30
C ALA A 152 22.89 -23.83 1.02
N PHE A 153 22.51 -23.30 -0.14
CA PHE A 153 23.07 -23.68 -1.44
C PHE A 153 22.88 -22.59 -2.50
N HIS A 154 23.72 -22.60 -3.53
CA HIS A 154 23.57 -21.75 -4.71
C HIS A 154 22.69 -22.45 -5.75
N GLU A 155 21.67 -21.76 -6.26
CA GLU A 155 20.83 -22.23 -7.36
C GLU A 155 20.34 -21.03 -8.18
N ALA A 156 20.46 -21.11 -9.51
CA ALA A 156 19.99 -20.08 -10.45
C ALA A 156 20.47 -18.64 -10.15
N GLY A 157 21.73 -18.47 -9.70
CA GLY A 157 22.29 -17.15 -9.37
C GLY A 157 21.74 -16.54 -8.08
N GLN A 158 21.08 -17.35 -7.25
CA GLN A 158 20.55 -16.95 -5.95
C GLN A 158 21.10 -17.86 -4.85
N VAL A 159 21.20 -17.32 -3.64
CA VAL A 159 21.47 -18.10 -2.43
C VAL A 159 20.15 -18.54 -1.85
N ASN A 160 19.96 -19.85 -1.78
CA ASN A 160 18.79 -20.48 -1.16
C ASN A 160 19.18 -20.93 0.24
N ILE A 161 18.43 -20.47 1.24
CA ILE A 161 18.56 -20.86 2.64
C ILE A 161 17.24 -21.54 3.03
N GLU A 162 17.32 -22.80 3.44
CA GLU A 162 16.20 -23.60 3.92
C GLU A 162 16.36 -23.86 5.42
N ILE A 163 15.32 -23.56 6.19
CA ILE A 163 15.19 -23.95 7.59
C ILE A 163 14.05 -24.94 7.68
N GLU A 164 14.31 -26.12 8.21
CA GLU A 164 13.32 -27.18 8.40
C GLU A 164 13.34 -27.67 9.84
N ASP A 165 12.18 -27.75 10.48
CA ASP A 165 12.00 -28.43 11.75
C ASP A 165 11.05 -29.60 11.60
N ASP A 166 11.19 -30.60 12.48
CA ASP A 166 10.27 -31.73 12.60
C ASP A 166 9.27 -31.52 13.75
N GLY A 167 8.92 -30.27 14.05
CA GLY A 167 8.06 -29.89 15.17
C GLY A 167 6.59 -30.22 14.95
N LYS A 168 5.71 -29.57 15.70
CA LYS A 168 4.26 -29.78 15.62
C LYS A 168 3.62 -29.25 14.31
N GLY A 169 4.38 -28.49 13.51
CA GLY A 169 3.86 -27.78 12.35
C GLY A 169 2.95 -26.61 12.71
N MET A 170 2.37 -26.00 11.70
CA MET A 170 1.41 -24.91 11.80
C MET A 170 0.01 -25.43 11.49
N ASP A 171 -0.96 -25.05 12.31
CA ASP A 171 -2.37 -25.35 12.07
C ASP A 171 -3.01 -24.21 11.25
N PRO A 172 -3.35 -24.45 9.97
CA PRO A 172 -3.93 -23.45 9.09
C PRO A 172 -5.28 -22.93 9.60
N GLU A 173 -6.08 -23.79 10.23
CA GLU A 173 -7.40 -23.42 10.74
C GLU A 173 -7.28 -22.63 12.04
N ALA A 174 -6.33 -22.96 12.91
CA ALA A 174 -6.05 -22.16 14.10
C ALA A 174 -5.50 -20.76 13.74
N ILE A 175 -4.63 -20.68 12.73
CA ILE A 175 -4.12 -19.40 12.21
C ILE A 175 -5.25 -18.58 11.62
N ALA A 176 -6.09 -19.20 10.78
CA ALA A 176 -7.27 -18.57 10.18
C ALA A 176 -8.25 -18.07 11.25
N ALA A 177 -8.57 -18.88 12.26
CA ALA A 177 -9.44 -18.50 13.36
C ALA A 177 -8.86 -17.36 14.20
N SER A 178 -7.54 -17.38 14.46
CA SER A 178 -6.85 -16.27 15.13
C SER A 178 -6.88 -14.98 14.30
N ALA A 179 -6.70 -15.09 12.99
CA ALA A 179 -6.73 -13.94 12.08
C ALA A 179 -8.14 -13.35 11.99
N LEU A 180 -9.17 -14.20 11.95
CA LEU A 180 -10.58 -13.82 12.00
C LEU A 180 -10.94 -13.14 13.34
N GLY A 181 -10.52 -13.74 14.47
CA GLY A 181 -10.77 -13.18 15.80
C GLY A 181 -10.10 -11.83 16.04
N LYS A 182 -8.99 -11.55 15.34
CA LYS A 182 -8.31 -10.25 15.35
C LYS A 182 -8.83 -9.27 14.29
N GLY A 183 -9.86 -9.66 13.53
CA GLY A 183 -10.45 -8.85 12.46
C GLY A 183 -9.54 -8.63 11.26
N MET A 184 -8.42 -9.36 11.14
CA MET A 184 -7.45 -9.14 10.04
C MET A 184 -7.94 -9.69 8.70
N VAL A 185 -8.89 -10.63 8.73
CA VAL A 185 -9.44 -11.33 7.55
C VAL A 185 -10.91 -11.62 7.81
N SER A 186 -11.74 -11.56 6.77
CA SER A 186 -13.16 -11.91 6.87
C SER A 186 -13.40 -13.42 6.71
N GLU A 187 -14.49 -13.93 7.28
CA GLU A 187 -14.89 -15.33 7.14
C GLU A 187 -15.11 -15.73 5.67
N THR A 188 -15.60 -14.79 4.85
CA THR A 188 -15.77 -14.97 3.40
C THR A 188 -14.45 -15.13 2.65
N GLU A 189 -13.40 -14.43 3.07
CA GLU A 189 -12.06 -14.57 2.48
C GLU A 189 -11.43 -15.90 2.87
N LEU A 190 -11.60 -16.35 4.13
CA LEU A 190 -11.09 -17.63 4.62
C LEU A 190 -11.69 -18.84 3.90
N LEU A 191 -12.95 -18.76 3.47
CA LEU A 191 -13.62 -19.82 2.70
C LEU A 191 -13.02 -20.03 1.30
N THR A 192 -12.43 -18.98 0.72
CA THR A 192 -11.76 -19.06 -0.58
C THR A 192 -10.29 -19.45 -0.50
N MET A 193 -9.69 -19.38 0.69
CA MET A 193 -8.26 -19.60 0.88
C MET A 193 -7.88 -21.07 0.94
N GLY A 194 -6.86 -21.44 0.17
CA GLY A 194 -6.19 -22.73 0.31
C GLY A 194 -5.33 -22.81 1.58
N THR A 195 -4.89 -24.02 1.94
CA THR A 195 -4.04 -24.28 3.13
C THR A 195 -2.80 -23.37 3.18
N ARG A 196 -2.13 -23.20 2.04
CA ARG A 196 -0.92 -22.37 1.92
C ARG A 196 -1.19 -20.88 2.15
N GLU A 197 -2.32 -20.38 1.65
CA GLU A 197 -2.73 -18.99 1.85
C GLU A 197 -3.09 -18.72 3.30
N LYS A 198 -3.79 -19.66 3.96
CA LYS A 198 -4.07 -19.59 5.40
C LYS A 198 -2.79 -19.56 6.24
N ILE A 199 -1.78 -20.35 5.90
CA ILE A 199 -0.47 -20.31 6.58
C ILE A 199 0.22 -18.97 6.38
N ASN A 200 0.15 -18.39 5.17
CA ASN A 200 0.78 -17.10 4.87
C ASN A 200 0.19 -15.91 5.65
N LEU A 201 -0.98 -16.06 6.29
CA LEU A 201 -1.56 -15.04 7.16
C LEU A 201 -0.66 -14.69 8.34
N ILE A 202 0.31 -15.54 8.71
CA ILE A 202 1.28 -15.22 9.78
C ILE A 202 2.14 -13.99 9.46
N PHE A 203 2.28 -13.64 8.18
CA PHE A 203 3.03 -12.48 7.73
C PHE A 203 2.24 -11.17 7.79
N LEU A 204 0.95 -11.22 8.17
CA LEU A 204 0.15 -10.01 8.29
C LEU A 204 0.72 -9.10 9.38
N PRO A 205 0.79 -7.77 9.15
CA PRO A 205 1.30 -6.83 10.14
C PRO A 205 0.57 -6.95 11.48
N GLY A 206 1.34 -7.09 12.56
CA GLY A 206 0.79 -7.25 13.91
C GLY A 206 0.13 -8.61 14.20
N PHE A 207 0.20 -9.58 13.27
CA PHE A 207 -0.21 -10.94 13.54
C PHE A 207 0.75 -11.61 14.52
N SER A 208 0.17 -12.19 15.56
CA SER A 208 0.89 -13.01 16.54
C SER A 208 -0.08 -14.00 17.14
N THR A 209 0.36 -15.23 17.40
CA THR A 209 -0.44 -16.27 18.05
C THR A 209 -0.37 -16.19 19.58
N ALA A 210 0.45 -15.30 20.15
CA ALA A 210 0.61 -15.18 21.59
C ALA A 210 -0.58 -14.44 22.25
N GLN A 211 -1.18 -15.03 23.29
CA GLN A 211 -2.26 -14.43 24.08
C GLN A 211 -1.75 -13.45 25.16
N GLN A 212 -0.45 -13.41 25.44
CA GLN A 212 0.20 -12.47 26.36
C GLN A 212 1.42 -11.83 25.70
N VAL A 213 1.57 -10.52 25.84
CA VAL A 213 2.80 -9.80 25.54
C VAL A 213 3.75 -10.08 26.71
N THR A 214 4.77 -10.90 26.50
CA THR A 214 5.82 -11.11 27.51
C THR A 214 6.76 -9.92 27.55
N ASP A 215 6.97 -9.34 28.74
CA ASP A 215 7.79 -8.14 29.00
C ASP A 215 9.28 -8.26 28.62
N VAL A 216 9.71 -9.39 28.04
CA VAL A 216 11.11 -9.67 27.69
C VAL A 216 11.40 -9.43 26.20
N SER A 217 10.42 -9.06 25.39
CA SER A 217 10.62 -8.70 23.98
C SER A 217 10.07 -7.31 23.65
N GLY A 218 10.69 -6.30 24.26
CA GLY A 218 10.51 -4.90 23.91
C GLY A 218 11.12 -4.56 22.53
N GLN A 219 10.52 -5.08 21.46
CA GLN A 219 10.52 -4.62 20.07
C GLN A 219 9.77 -5.66 19.25
N GLY A 220 8.77 -5.24 18.47
CA GLY A 220 7.82 -6.11 17.75
C GLY A 220 8.47 -7.19 16.87
N ALA A 221 8.80 -8.33 17.46
CA ALA A 221 9.34 -9.49 16.78
C ALA A 221 8.18 -10.38 16.28
N GLY A 222 7.42 -9.88 15.31
CA GLY A 222 6.48 -10.68 14.55
C GLY A 222 7.13 -11.26 13.28
N MET A 223 6.42 -12.19 12.65
CA MET A 223 6.84 -12.78 11.37
C MET A 223 6.74 -11.76 10.21
N ASP A 224 5.95 -10.70 10.40
CA ASP A 224 5.86 -9.51 9.56
C ASP A 224 7.19 -8.74 9.47
N VAL A 225 7.90 -8.55 10.59
CA VAL A 225 9.20 -7.86 10.61
C VAL A 225 10.29 -8.70 9.94
N VAL A 226 10.24 -10.03 10.12
CA VAL A 226 11.14 -10.96 9.42
C VAL A 226 10.91 -10.84 7.91
N LYS A 227 9.65 -10.88 7.47
CA LYS A 227 9.28 -10.77 6.06
C LYS A 227 9.69 -9.43 5.45
N ALA A 228 9.37 -8.32 6.12
CA ALA A 228 9.74 -6.98 5.66
C ALA A 228 11.27 -6.80 5.54
N ASN A 229 12.04 -7.35 6.49
CA ASN A 229 13.50 -7.32 6.41
C ASN A 229 14.04 -8.15 5.25
N LEU A 230 13.50 -9.35 5.00
CA LEU A 230 13.90 -10.20 3.87
C LEU A 230 13.49 -9.58 2.52
N ASP A 231 12.31 -8.99 2.43
CA ASP A 231 11.83 -8.30 1.21
C ASP A 231 12.69 -7.07 0.90
N ARG A 232 13.13 -6.33 1.92
CA ARG A 232 14.07 -5.20 1.76
C ARG A 232 15.43 -5.62 1.21
N LEU A 233 15.84 -6.87 1.45
CA LEU A 233 17.06 -7.46 0.88
C LEU A 233 16.84 -7.97 -0.56
N GLY A 234 15.66 -7.75 -1.15
CA GLY A 234 15.27 -8.33 -2.43
C GLY A 234 15.04 -9.83 -2.35
N GLY A 235 14.84 -10.36 -1.14
CA GLY A 235 14.64 -11.77 -0.90
C GLY A 235 13.19 -12.20 -1.09
N ILE A 236 13.00 -13.48 -1.44
CA ILE A 236 11.69 -14.11 -1.48
C ILE A 236 11.63 -15.12 -0.34
N THR A 237 10.51 -15.18 0.36
CA THR A 237 10.30 -16.12 1.47
C THR A 237 9.07 -16.95 1.19
N ASP A 238 9.17 -18.24 1.44
CA ASP A 238 8.10 -19.21 1.27
C ASP A 238 8.03 -20.15 2.47
N ILE A 239 6.83 -20.53 2.88
CA ILE A 239 6.60 -21.40 4.05
C ILE A 239 5.70 -22.56 3.66
N GLU A 240 6.16 -23.75 4.00
CA GLU A 240 5.41 -25.00 3.89
C GLU A 240 5.37 -25.63 5.27
N SER A 241 4.18 -25.90 5.80
CA SER A 241 4.04 -26.52 7.11
C SER A 241 2.93 -27.55 7.10
N VAL A 242 3.16 -28.66 7.80
CA VAL A 242 2.19 -29.74 7.94
C VAL A 242 2.13 -30.13 9.41
N ILE A 243 0.91 -30.22 9.94
CA ILE A 243 0.66 -30.61 11.34
C ILE A 243 1.37 -31.94 11.62
N ASP A 244 2.07 -31.97 12.75
CA ASP A 244 2.88 -33.07 13.29
C ASP A 244 4.09 -33.52 12.45
N LYS A 245 4.29 -32.97 11.25
CA LYS A 245 5.48 -33.21 10.41
C LYS A 245 6.50 -32.07 10.48
N GLY A 246 6.08 -30.89 10.94
CA GLY A 246 6.94 -29.72 11.14
C GLY A 246 6.78 -28.66 10.06
N THR A 247 7.76 -27.75 10.00
CA THR A 247 7.73 -26.57 9.12
C THR A 247 9.01 -26.48 8.30
N ARG A 248 8.88 -26.09 7.04
CA ARG A 248 9.97 -25.74 6.14
C ARG A 248 9.79 -24.31 5.66
N ILE A 249 10.82 -23.50 5.86
CA ILE A 249 10.90 -22.11 5.41
C ILE A 249 12.02 -22.01 4.39
N ARG A 250 11.70 -21.53 3.19
CA ARG A 250 12.68 -21.27 2.12
C ARG A 250 12.86 -19.77 1.95
N ILE A 251 14.11 -19.34 1.97
CA ILE A 251 14.51 -17.96 1.72
C ILE A 251 15.41 -17.95 0.49
N LYS A 252 15.03 -17.18 -0.51
CA LYS A 252 15.85 -16.93 -1.71
C LYS A 252 16.41 -15.53 -1.61
N LEU A 253 17.72 -15.37 -1.72
CA LEU A 253 18.39 -14.08 -1.68
C LEU A 253 19.18 -13.85 -2.96
N PRO A 254 19.20 -12.61 -3.46
CA PRO A 254 20.14 -12.24 -4.50
C PRO A 254 21.58 -12.31 -3.96
N LEU A 255 22.53 -12.60 -4.84
CA LEU A 255 23.96 -12.64 -4.49
C LEU A 255 24.56 -11.25 -4.19
N THR A 256 23.88 -10.17 -4.58
CA THR A 256 24.46 -8.82 -4.64
C THR A 256 23.47 -7.76 -4.14
N LEU A 257 23.94 -6.52 -3.99
CA LEU A 257 23.04 -5.35 -3.91
C LEU A 257 22.08 -5.43 -5.11
N ALA A 258 20.79 -5.58 -4.83
CA ALA A 258 19.81 -5.94 -5.83
C ALA A 258 19.82 -4.92 -6.97
N ILE A 259 20.20 -5.36 -8.18
CA ILE A 259 19.77 -4.70 -9.41
C ILE A 259 18.31 -5.10 -9.57
N ILE A 260 17.42 -4.13 -9.51
CA ILE A 260 15.99 -4.39 -9.68
C ILE A 260 15.49 -3.64 -10.92
N PRO A 261 14.67 -4.30 -11.77
CA PRO A 261 14.01 -3.61 -12.85
C PRO A 261 12.98 -2.66 -12.25
N SER A 262 13.05 -1.39 -12.65
CA SER A 262 12.19 -0.35 -12.11
C SER A 262 11.61 0.51 -13.22
N GLN A 263 10.35 0.85 -13.07
CA GLN A 263 9.69 1.85 -13.89
C GLN A 263 10.09 3.24 -13.39
N ILE A 264 10.75 4.01 -14.24
CA ILE A 264 11.10 5.40 -13.92
C ILE A 264 9.89 6.30 -14.17
N ILE A 265 9.58 7.15 -13.21
CA ILE A 265 8.52 8.14 -13.29
C ILE A 265 9.09 9.53 -13.03
N SER A 266 8.43 10.55 -13.57
CA SER A 266 8.77 11.95 -13.32
C SER A 266 7.74 12.60 -12.40
N LEU A 267 8.22 13.40 -11.45
CA LEU A 267 7.38 14.22 -10.59
C LEU A 267 8.10 15.55 -10.30
N GLY A 268 7.52 16.66 -10.76
CA GLY A 268 8.18 17.95 -10.84
C GLY A 268 9.45 17.85 -11.68
N ARG A 269 10.57 18.27 -11.09
CA ARG A 269 11.91 18.17 -11.70
C ARG A 269 12.68 16.91 -11.32
N GLU A 270 12.10 16.10 -10.44
CA GLU A 270 12.73 14.94 -9.86
C GLU A 270 12.26 13.66 -10.55
N ARG A 271 13.09 12.62 -10.44
CA ARG A 271 12.78 11.28 -10.93
C ARG A 271 12.69 10.31 -9.78
N TYR A 272 11.73 9.40 -9.89
CA TYR A 272 11.51 8.36 -8.90
C TYR A 272 11.45 7.01 -9.61
N ALA A 273 11.82 5.95 -8.90
CA ALA A 273 11.77 4.59 -9.38
C ALA A 273 10.69 3.80 -8.64
N ILE A 274 9.82 3.13 -9.37
CA ILE A 274 8.87 2.14 -8.83
C ILE A 274 9.38 0.76 -9.23
N PRO A 275 9.70 -0.14 -8.27
CA PRO A 275 10.04 -1.52 -8.59
C PRO A 275 8.92 -2.16 -9.43
N GLN A 276 9.28 -2.80 -10.55
CA GLN A 276 8.27 -3.39 -11.45
C GLN A 276 7.40 -4.45 -10.76
N VAL A 277 7.93 -5.12 -9.73
CA VAL A 277 7.21 -6.13 -8.94
C VAL A 277 5.95 -5.55 -8.27
N ASN A 278 5.95 -4.25 -7.98
CA ASN A 278 4.83 -3.55 -7.33
C ASN A 278 3.94 -2.83 -8.34
N LEU A 279 4.21 -2.95 -9.64
CA LEU A 279 3.53 -2.20 -10.70
C LEU A 279 2.62 -3.13 -11.51
N ASP A 280 1.31 -2.92 -11.42
CA ASP A 280 0.33 -3.72 -12.16
C ASP A 280 0.10 -3.19 -13.58
N GLU A 281 -0.06 -1.87 -13.72
CA GLU A 281 -0.47 -1.25 -14.98
C GLU A 281 -0.10 0.25 -15.01
N LEU A 282 0.29 0.76 -16.19
CA LEU A 282 0.53 2.18 -16.44
C LEU A 282 -0.62 2.75 -17.26
N ILE A 283 -1.37 3.68 -16.68
CA ILE A 283 -2.57 4.22 -17.28
C ILE A 283 -2.33 5.67 -17.69
N ARG A 284 -2.48 5.94 -18.98
CA ARG A 284 -2.54 7.28 -19.53
C ARG A 284 -3.98 7.62 -19.90
N ILE A 285 -4.56 8.62 -19.24
CA ILE A 285 -5.93 9.07 -19.48
C ILE A 285 -5.88 10.35 -20.31
N PRO A 286 -6.27 10.32 -21.58
CA PRO A 286 -6.36 11.52 -22.39
C PRO A 286 -7.30 12.54 -21.75
N ALA A 287 -7.02 13.83 -21.91
CA ALA A 287 -7.78 14.89 -21.27
C ALA A 287 -9.30 14.76 -21.49
N ALA A 288 -9.75 14.31 -22.66
CA ALA A 288 -11.17 14.09 -22.97
C ALA A 288 -11.86 13.10 -22.02
N GLN A 289 -11.17 12.01 -21.64
CA GLN A 289 -11.74 10.86 -20.91
C GLN A 289 -11.64 11.01 -19.38
N VAL A 290 -11.00 12.08 -18.88
CA VAL A 290 -10.80 12.28 -17.43
C VAL A 290 -12.13 12.31 -16.67
N LYS A 291 -13.16 12.98 -17.19
CA LYS A 291 -14.48 13.05 -16.53
C LYS A 291 -15.24 11.73 -16.48
N GLU A 292 -14.93 10.81 -17.40
CA GLU A 292 -15.58 9.50 -17.48
C GLU A 292 -14.85 8.46 -16.65
N ARG A 293 -13.52 8.55 -16.59
CA ARG A 293 -12.66 7.56 -15.92
C ARG A 293 -12.28 7.95 -14.49
N ILE A 294 -12.23 9.23 -14.16
CA ILE A 294 -11.92 9.70 -12.80
C ILE A 294 -13.17 10.32 -12.20
N GLU A 295 -13.63 9.71 -11.11
CA GLU A 295 -14.75 10.21 -10.33
C GLU A 295 -14.24 10.70 -8.97
N ARG A 296 -15.00 11.57 -8.32
CA ARG A 296 -14.77 11.92 -6.92
C ARG A 296 -15.87 11.32 -6.10
N VAL A 297 -15.50 10.73 -4.99
CA VAL A 297 -16.48 10.29 -4.01
C VAL A 297 -16.02 10.76 -2.64
N GLY A 298 -16.89 11.53 -1.97
CA GLY A 298 -16.47 12.38 -0.86
C GLY A 298 -15.34 13.32 -1.31
N ASN A 299 -14.24 13.32 -0.57
CA ASN A 299 -13.04 14.09 -0.90
C ASN A 299 -12.01 13.34 -1.75
N ALA A 300 -12.14 12.03 -1.93
CA ALA A 300 -11.13 11.18 -2.57
C ALA A 300 -11.38 11.02 -4.08
N PRO A 301 -10.37 11.21 -4.94
CA PRO A 301 -10.44 10.87 -6.35
C PRO A 301 -10.29 9.36 -6.55
N VAL A 302 -11.15 8.77 -7.37
CA VAL A 302 -11.14 7.34 -7.70
C VAL A 302 -11.09 7.13 -9.22
N LEU A 303 -10.30 6.14 -9.63
CA LEU A 303 -10.17 5.70 -11.01
C LEU A 303 -11.11 4.52 -11.26
N ARG A 304 -11.98 4.64 -12.26
CA ARG A 304 -12.74 3.51 -12.79
C ARG A 304 -11.88 2.72 -13.76
N LEU A 305 -11.44 1.54 -13.35
CA LEU A 305 -10.67 0.62 -14.18
C LEU A 305 -11.43 -0.70 -14.34
N ARG A 306 -11.97 -0.94 -15.55
CA ARG A 306 -12.68 -2.18 -15.92
C ARG A 306 -13.84 -2.52 -14.95
N GLY A 307 -14.58 -1.52 -14.51
CA GLY A 307 -15.71 -1.67 -13.59
C GLY A 307 -15.34 -1.65 -12.10
N VAL A 308 -14.04 -1.69 -11.76
CA VAL A 308 -13.55 -1.59 -10.38
C VAL A 308 -13.13 -0.15 -10.07
N LEU A 309 -13.44 0.33 -8.88
CA LEU A 309 -12.99 1.64 -8.39
C LEU A 309 -11.65 1.47 -7.67
N LEU A 310 -10.64 2.23 -8.11
CA LEU A 310 -9.33 2.27 -7.48
C LEU A 310 -9.09 3.64 -6.88
N PRO A 311 -8.71 3.76 -5.60
CA PRO A 311 -8.36 5.05 -5.03
C PRO A 311 -7.13 5.62 -5.73
N ILE A 312 -7.17 6.92 -6.06
CA ILE A 312 -6.03 7.63 -6.63
C ILE A 312 -5.37 8.45 -5.54
N LEU A 313 -4.10 8.16 -5.31
CA LEU A 313 -3.24 8.93 -4.44
C LEU A 313 -2.40 9.90 -5.28
N ASN A 314 -2.31 11.14 -4.83
CA ASN A 314 -1.43 12.12 -5.46
C ASN A 314 -0.02 12.03 -4.87
N LEU A 315 0.94 11.58 -5.66
CA LEU A 315 2.30 11.37 -5.18
C LEU A 315 2.99 12.69 -4.76
N ALA A 316 2.73 13.80 -5.46
CA ALA A 316 3.28 15.11 -5.08
C ALA A 316 2.77 15.60 -3.72
N GLU A 317 1.49 15.38 -3.40
CA GLU A 317 0.94 15.73 -2.09
C GLU A 317 1.56 14.87 -0.98
N ILE A 318 1.68 13.56 -1.20
CA ILE A 318 2.24 12.64 -0.20
C ILE A 318 3.71 12.98 0.09
N LEU A 319 4.48 13.35 -0.93
CA LEU A 319 5.89 13.67 -0.79
C LEU A 319 6.17 15.15 -0.48
N GLY A 320 5.14 16.00 -0.41
CA GLY A 320 5.28 17.43 -0.15
C GLY A 320 5.97 18.23 -1.28
N ILE A 321 5.83 17.77 -2.53
CA ILE A 321 6.47 18.36 -3.71
C ILE A 321 5.55 19.38 -4.36
N LEU A 322 6.11 20.52 -4.78
CA LEU A 322 5.35 21.55 -5.48
C LEU A 322 4.98 21.06 -6.89
N ARG A 323 3.68 20.95 -7.15
CA ARG A 323 3.18 20.49 -8.45
C ARG A 323 3.52 21.48 -9.56
N THR A 324 3.93 20.96 -10.71
CA THR A 324 4.11 21.75 -11.94
C THR A 324 3.35 21.10 -13.09
N TYR A 325 2.95 21.90 -14.07
CA TYR A 325 2.44 21.41 -15.35
C TYR A 325 3.22 22.06 -16.48
N LYS A 326 3.41 21.33 -17.58
CA LYS A 326 4.03 21.87 -18.79
C LYS A 326 2.97 22.56 -19.63
N ASP A 327 3.14 23.86 -19.86
CA ASP A 327 2.27 24.65 -20.72
C ASP A 327 2.40 24.15 -22.16
N PRO A 328 1.33 23.64 -22.80
CA PRO A 328 1.42 23.08 -24.15
C PRO A 328 1.74 24.14 -25.22
N ALA A 329 1.51 25.43 -24.94
CA ALA A 329 1.77 26.51 -25.89
C ALA A 329 3.21 27.04 -25.80
N THR A 330 3.76 27.14 -24.59
CA THR A 330 5.12 27.70 -24.37
C THR A 330 6.16 26.63 -24.07
N GLY A 331 5.75 25.41 -23.72
CA GLY A 331 6.62 24.33 -23.27
C GLY A 331 7.20 24.55 -21.85
N GLU A 332 6.84 25.66 -21.18
CA GLU A 332 7.38 26.02 -19.88
C GLU A 332 6.66 25.31 -18.73
N GLU A 333 7.42 24.95 -17.69
CA GLU A 333 6.86 24.43 -16.44
C GLU A 333 6.28 25.56 -15.59
N LYS A 334 5.00 25.48 -15.25
CA LYS A 334 4.30 26.43 -14.38
C LYS A 334 3.75 25.71 -13.14
N PRO A 335 3.65 26.38 -11.99
CA PRO A 335 3.09 25.76 -10.78
C PRO A 335 1.62 25.43 -11.01
N GLU A 336 1.27 24.18 -10.72
CA GLU A 336 -0.10 23.68 -10.84
C GLU A 336 -0.93 24.20 -9.67
N ARG A 337 -1.98 24.95 -9.98
CA ARG A 337 -2.86 25.60 -8.98
C ARG A 337 -4.18 24.86 -8.79
N ARG A 338 -4.41 23.74 -9.50
CA ARG A 338 -5.61 22.92 -9.34
C ARG A 338 -5.56 22.16 -8.01
N ILE A 339 -6.64 22.31 -7.25
CA ILE A 339 -6.89 21.55 -6.02
C ILE A 339 -7.53 20.20 -6.38
N ASN A 340 -8.49 20.18 -7.30
CA ASN A 340 -9.15 18.95 -7.75
C ASN A 340 -8.63 18.45 -9.10
N ILE A 341 -8.36 17.14 -9.19
CA ILE A 341 -7.96 16.44 -10.42
C ILE A 341 -9.05 16.55 -11.51
N ALA A 342 -10.32 16.58 -11.09
CA ALA A 342 -11.49 16.65 -11.96
C ALA A 342 -11.97 18.09 -12.30
N ASP A 343 -11.51 19.12 -11.57
CA ASP A 343 -11.95 20.50 -11.82
C ASP A 343 -11.41 21.02 -13.14
N ARG A 344 -12.32 21.18 -14.10
CA ARG A 344 -12.12 22.03 -15.26
C ARG A 344 -12.83 23.34 -14.94
N ARG A 345 -12.10 24.45 -14.83
CA ARG A 345 -12.73 25.78 -14.66
C ARG A 345 -13.76 26.00 -15.78
N SER A 346 -15.04 25.91 -15.43
CA SER A 346 -16.15 26.40 -16.24
C SER A 346 -16.01 27.92 -16.42
N PRO A 347 -16.50 28.50 -17.52
CA PRO A 347 -16.51 29.94 -17.67
C PRO A 347 -17.43 30.51 -16.59
N ASP A 348 -16.88 31.34 -15.73
CA ASP A 348 -17.67 32.09 -14.77
C ASP A 348 -18.50 33.13 -15.54
N LEU A 349 -19.81 32.85 -15.67
CA LEU A 349 -20.81 33.72 -16.26
C LEU A 349 -21.39 34.70 -15.23
N SER A 350 -20.78 34.87 -14.05
CA SER A 350 -21.30 35.72 -12.97
C SER A 350 -20.61 37.09 -12.80
N SER A 351 -20.06 37.68 -13.88
CA SER A 351 -19.53 39.06 -13.87
C SER A 351 -20.28 40.02 -14.79
N ARG A 352 -21.62 39.96 -14.77
CA ARG A 352 -22.51 41.03 -15.25
C ARG A 352 -23.54 41.38 -14.18
N ALA A 353 -23.11 42.00 -13.10
CA ALA A 353 -23.88 43.00 -12.37
C ALA A 353 -22.96 43.70 -11.36
N GLU A 354 -23.21 45.00 -11.17
CA GLU A 354 -22.73 45.86 -10.09
C GLU A 354 -21.38 46.57 -10.30
N GLU A 355 -21.49 47.68 -11.04
CA GLU A 355 -20.72 48.90 -10.82
C GLU A 355 -21.03 49.55 -9.45
N ASN A 356 -20.02 50.28 -8.97
CA ASN A 356 -20.05 51.40 -8.00
C ASN A 356 -19.80 51.09 -6.52
N THR A 357 -18.54 51.26 -6.09
CA THR A 357 -18.11 52.47 -5.35
C THR A 357 -16.58 52.51 -5.19
N LYS A 358 -16.02 53.72 -5.31
CA LYS A 358 -14.58 54.04 -5.30
C LYS A 358 -14.06 54.32 -3.89
N THR A 359 -12.83 53.89 -3.60
CA THR A 359 -11.68 54.66 -3.00
C THR A 359 -10.52 53.67 -2.82
N ASP A 360 -9.58 53.56 -3.76
CA ASP A 360 -8.33 54.32 -3.94
C ASP A 360 -7.19 53.90 -3.00
N THR A 361 -6.29 53.04 -3.50
CA THR A 361 -4.81 53.15 -3.47
C THR A 361 -4.19 51.84 -3.96
N SER A 362 -3.06 51.97 -4.68
CA SER A 362 -2.10 50.92 -5.10
C SER A 362 -2.18 50.45 -6.56
N GLU A 363 -1.23 50.96 -7.34
CA GLU A 363 -0.63 50.40 -8.56
C GLU A 363 -1.53 50.12 -9.77
N LYS A 364 -1.22 50.86 -10.86
CA LYS A 364 -1.77 50.70 -12.20
C LYS A 364 -1.52 49.29 -12.75
N LEU A 365 -2.41 48.35 -12.44
CA LEU A 365 -2.64 47.17 -13.25
C LEU A 365 -3.31 47.64 -14.54
N GLN A 366 -2.56 47.55 -15.65
CA GLN A 366 -3.12 47.74 -16.99
C GLN A 366 -4.38 46.85 -17.14
N PRO A 367 -5.49 47.37 -17.70
CA PRO A 367 -6.68 46.57 -17.93
C PRO A 367 -6.29 45.44 -18.90
N ARG A 368 -6.22 44.22 -18.38
CA ARG A 368 -5.84 43.02 -19.13
C ARG A 368 -6.77 42.90 -20.33
N LYS A 369 -6.22 43.05 -21.54
CA LYS A 369 -6.97 42.91 -22.80
C LYS A 369 -7.63 41.54 -22.85
N ASN A 370 -8.92 41.59 -23.14
CA ASN A 370 -9.92 40.53 -23.10
C ASN A 370 -9.73 39.42 -24.17
N LYS A 371 -8.52 38.88 -24.34
CA LYS A 371 -8.23 37.82 -25.34
C LYS A 371 -7.57 36.55 -24.82
N ASP A 372 -7.27 36.45 -23.53
CA ASP A 372 -6.30 35.44 -23.03
C ASP A 372 -6.86 34.34 -22.11
N ARG A 373 -8.10 33.88 -22.34
CA ARG A 373 -8.64 32.71 -21.60
C ARG A 373 -9.42 31.77 -22.53
N ARG A 374 -8.72 31.13 -23.48
CA ARG A 374 -9.25 29.98 -24.21
C ARG A 374 -8.63 28.67 -23.71
N TYR A 375 -9.25 28.09 -22.70
CA TYR A 375 -9.81 26.74 -22.75
C TYR A 375 -8.97 25.60 -23.39
N ARG A 376 -7.81 25.18 -22.86
CA ARG A 376 -7.20 23.87 -23.22
C ARG A 376 -6.38 23.25 -22.08
N ALA A 377 -6.99 22.34 -21.33
CA ALA A 377 -6.26 21.29 -20.64
C ALA A 377 -6.16 20.09 -21.60
N GLU A 378 -5.14 20.07 -22.47
CA GLU A 378 -4.88 18.94 -23.39
C GLU A 378 -3.97 17.87 -22.76
N SER A 379 -3.38 18.14 -21.58
CA SER A 379 -2.42 17.23 -20.95
C SER A 379 -3.10 15.99 -20.39
N ALA A 380 -2.67 14.82 -20.88
CA ALA A 380 -3.09 13.52 -20.36
C ALA A 380 -2.68 13.36 -18.90
N ILE A 381 -3.48 12.64 -18.12
CA ILE A 381 -3.18 12.26 -16.75
C ILE A 381 -2.45 10.92 -16.76
N HIS A 382 -1.38 10.80 -15.97
CA HIS A 382 -0.59 9.57 -15.84
C HIS A 382 -0.82 8.95 -14.46
N ILE A 383 -1.28 7.71 -14.41
CA ILE A 383 -1.56 6.97 -13.17
C ILE A 383 -0.80 5.64 -13.22
N ALA A 384 0.12 5.42 -12.29
CA ALA A 384 0.74 4.11 -12.07
C ALA A 384 -0.13 3.30 -11.11
N VAL A 385 -0.72 2.20 -11.56
CA VAL A 385 -1.47 1.27 -10.69
C VAL A 385 -0.46 0.39 -9.99
N VAL A 386 -0.42 0.49 -8.67
CA VAL A 386 0.51 -0.25 -7.82
C VAL A 386 -0.23 -1.16 -6.86
N SER A 387 0.41 -2.28 -6.54
CA SER A 387 -0.12 -3.27 -5.61
C SER A 387 0.89 -3.61 -4.52
N THR A 388 0.40 -3.83 -3.31
CA THR A 388 1.19 -4.29 -2.17
C THR A 388 0.30 -5.15 -1.27
N GLY A 389 0.56 -6.46 -1.24
CA GLY A 389 -0.29 -7.43 -0.56
C GLY A 389 -1.73 -7.39 -1.08
N THR A 390 -2.68 -7.01 -0.23
CA THR A 390 -4.12 -6.90 -0.56
C THR A 390 -4.53 -5.51 -1.05
N PHE A 391 -3.64 -4.50 -1.00
CA PHE A 391 -3.96 -3.14 -1.36
C PHE A 391 -3.57 -2.85 -2.81
N ARG A 392 -4.51 -2.29 -3.57
CA ARG A 392 -4.33 -1.89 -4.97
C ARG A 392 -4.84 -0.46 -5.14
N TYR A 393 -4.00 0.42 -5.67
CA TYR A 393 -4.34 1.83 -5.80
C TYR A 393 -3.56 2.50 -6.95
N GLY A 394 -4.03 3.67 -7.39
CA GLY A 394 -3.37 4.46 -8.42
C GLY A 394 -2.47 5.54 -7.81
N LEU A 395 -1.25 5.68 -8.29
CA LEU A 395 -0.37 6.81 -8.03
C LEU A 395 -0.44 7.79 -9.20
N LEU A 396 -0.94 9.00 -8.95
CA LEU A 396 -0.90 10.09 -9.91
C LEU A 396 0.51 10.69 -9.98
N VAL A 397 1.06 10.70 -11.19
CA VAL A 397 2.43 11.17 -11.51
C VAL A 397 2.39 12.13 -12.70
N ASP A 398 3.49 12.85 -12.95
CA ASP A 398 3.53 13.80 -14.07
C ASP A 398 3.78 13.10 -15.40
N GLY A 399 4.55 12.00 -15.39
CA GLY A 399 4.89 11.25 -16.59
C GLY A 399 5.58 9.92 -16.30
N PHE A 400 5.58 9.06 -17.31
CA PHE A 400 6.33 7.81 -17.33
C PHE A 400 7.56 7.97 -18.22
N MET A 401 8.67 7.40 -17.79
CA MET A 401 9.89 7.28 -18.57
C MET A 401 10.11 5.81 -18.97
N ASP A 402 11.28 5.48 -19.52
CA ASP A 402 11.62 4.08 -19.81
C ASP A 402 11.84 3.28 -18.52
N SER A 403 11.75 1.96 -18.63
CA SER A 403 12.16 1.06 -17.55
C SER A 403 13.68 0.93 -17.55
N GLU A 404 14.28 0.98 -16.37
CA GLU A 404 15.73 0.86 -16.18
C GLU A 404 16.05 -0.19 -15.12
N GLU A 405 17.17 -0.89 -15.31
CA GLU A 405 17.78 -1.71 -14.28
C GLU A 405 18.58 -0.81 -13.33
N ILE A 406 18.15 -0.75 -12.07
CA ILE A 406 18.73 0.18 -11.11
C ILE A 406 19.44 -0.54 -9.97
N VAL A 407 20.60 -0.03 -9.57
CA VAL A 407 21.31 -0.51 -8.37
C VAL A 407 20.68 0.12 -7.14
N VAL A 408 20.08 -0.68 -6.26
CA VAL A 408 19.52 -0.18 -5.00
C VAL A 408 20.65 0.13 -4.02
N LYS A 409 20.74 1.39 -3.59
CA LYS A 409 21.57 1.82 -2.46
C LYS A 409 20.66 2.09 -1.26
N PRO A 410 20.91 1.46 -0.10
CA PRO A 410 20.12 1.72 1.09
C PRO A 410 20.29 3.18 1.53
N LEU A 411 19.22 3.78 2.03
CA LEU A 411 19.26 5.13 2.56
C LEU A 411 20.15 5.17 3.80
N GLY A 412 21.09 6.12 3.84
CA GLY A 412 21.99 6.29 4.99
C GLY A 412 21.24 6.64 6.27
N ARG A 413 21.89 6.49 7.44
CA ARG A 413 21.30 6.68 8.78
C ARG A 413 20.70 8.08 9.03
N HIS A 414 21.03 9.07 8.21
CA HIS A 414 20.46 10.41 8.28
C HIS A 414 19.12 10.54 7.53
N LEU A 415 18.80 9.59 6.66
CA LEU A 415 17.58 9.57 5.83
C LEU A 415 16.58 8.49 6.27
N THR A 416 16.89 7.71 7.31
CA THR A 416 15.99 6.70 7.89
C THR A 416 14.65 7.24 8.41
N GLY A 417 14.53 8.57 8.61
CA GLY A 417 13.27 9.23 8.97
C GLY A 417 12.38 9.58 7.79
N CYS A 418 12.88 9.49 6.55
CA CYS A 418 12.12 9.81 5.35
C CYS A 418 11.23 8.62 4.95
N LYS A 419 9.98 8.65 5.42
CA LYS A 419 8.96 7.65 5.06
C LYS A 419 8.61 7.76 3.56
N GLY A 420 8.31 6.63 2.91
CA GLY A 420 7.91 6.58 1.49
C GLY A 420 9.00 6.16 0.51
N TYR A 421 10.22 5.93 0.99
CA TYR A 421 11.35 5.53 0.16
C TYR A 421 11.99 4.24 0.66
N ALA A 422 12.21 3.29 -0.23
CA ALA A 422 12.92 2.04 0.06
C ALA A 422 14.44 2.18 -0.07
N GLY A 423 14.90 3.13 -0.90
CA GLY A 423 16.29 3.27 -1.30
C GLY A 423 16.53 4.46 -2.21
N ALA A 424 17.75 4.57 -2.70
CA ALA A 424 18.14 5.49 -3.75
C ALA A 424 18.94 4.76 -4.83
N THR A 425 18.98 5.31 -6.03
CA THR A 425 19.83 4.82 -7.12
C THR A 425 20.46 5.98 -7.87
N ILE A 426 21.51 5.68 -8.64
CA ILE A 426 22.14 6.63 -9.56
C ILE A 426 21.82 6.13 -10.97
N MET A 427 21.11 6.94 -11.74
CA MET A 427 20.71 6.64 -13.12
C MET A 427 21.91 6.72 -14.07
N GLY A 428 21.74 6.22 -15.30
CA GLY A 428 22.78 6.25 -16.34
C GLY A 428 23.26 7.65 -16.71
N ASP A 429 22.44 8.69 -16.49
CA ASP A 429 22.80 10.09 -16.69
C ASP A 429 23.46 10.75 -15.46
N GLY A 430 23.75 9.98 -14.42
CA GLY A 430 24.39 10.42 -13.17
C GLY A 430 23.45 11.11 -12.18
N ARG A 431 22.16 11.28 -12.51
CA ARG A 431 21.17 11.83 -11.57
C ARG A 431 20.79 10.80 -10.52
N VAL A 432 20.48 11.26 -9.33
CA VAL A 432 19.96 10.42 -8.25
C VAL A 432 18.44 10.29 -8.41
N ALA A 433 17.92 9.07 -8.30
CA ALA A 433 16.49 8.81 -8.20
C ALA A 433 16.19 8.08 -6.89
N LEU A 434 15.11 8.46 -6.21
CA LEU A 434 14.63 7.77 -5.01
C LEU A 434 13.71 6.62 -5.41
N ILE A 435 13.86 5.48 -4.74
CA ILE A 435 13.03 4.29 -4.97
C ILE A 435 11.84 4.35 -4.04
N LEU A 436 10.63 4.31 -4.59
CA LEU A 436 9.38 4.44 -3.84
C LEU A 436 9.05 3.16 -3.08
N ASP A 437 8.69 3.32 -1.82
CA ASP A 437 8.10 2.27 -1.00
C ASP A 437 6.56 2.37 -1.08
N VAL A 438 5.97 1.53 -1.93
CA VAL A 438 4.53 1.47 -2.18
C VAL A 438 3.73 1.17 -0.91
N ALA A 439 4.22 0.29 -0.03
CA ALA A 439 3.53 -0.02 1.22
C ALA A 439 3.51 1.20 2.16
N SER A 440 4.66 1.86 2.32
CA SER A 440 4.77 3.09 3.12
C SER A 440 3.91 4.23 2.57
N LEU A 441 3.83 4.38 1.24
CA LEU A 441 2.99 5.40 0.60
C LEU A 441 1.49 5.20 0.89
N ALA A 442 1.00 3.96 0.86
CA ALA A 442 -0.38 3.65 1.23
C ALA A 442 -0.69 4.00 2.70
N ALA A 443 0.22 3.63 3.61
CA ALA A 443 0.07 3.92 5.03
C ALA A 443 0.08 5.44 5.32
N MET A 444 0.95 6.21 4.66
CA MET A 444 1.00 7.67 4.81
C MET A 444 -0.26 8.37 4.31
N ALA A 445 -0.92 7.81 3.30
CA ALA A 445 -2.18 8.32 2.78
C ALA A 445 -3.40 7.92 3.63
N SER A 446 -3.20 7.30 4.81
CA SER A 446 -4.26 6.79 5.68
C SER A 446 -5.21 5.81 4.96
N LEU A 447 -4.72 5.11 3.92
CA LEU A 447 -5.36 3.90 3.41
C LEU A 447 -5.06 2.77 4.41
N SER A 448 -5.58 2.90 5.62
CA SER A 448 -5.40 1.90 6.66
C SER A 448 -6.58 0.94 6.67
N ALA A 449 -6.31 -0.33 6.94
CA ALA A 449 -7.27 -1.31 7.45
C ALA A 449 -7.74 -0.97 8.89
N ALA A 450 -7.83 0.32 9.24
CA ALA A 450 -8.32 0.80 10.52
C ALA A 450 -9.81 1.11 10.40
N ASP A 451 -10.60 0.05 10.48
CA ASP A 451 -11.87 0.03 11.23
C ASP A 451 -12.32 -1.42 11.44
N THR A 452 -11.38 -2.27 11.87
CA THR A 452 -11.63 -3.66 12.26
C THR A 452 -12.11 -3.82 13.70
N SER A 453 -12.43 -2.71 14.37
CA SER A 453 -13.13 -2.71 15.68
C SER A 453 -14.64 -2.48 15.58
N ALA A 454 -15.19 -2.27 14.37
CA ALA A 454 -16.64 -2.09 14.17
C ALA A 454 -17.39 -3.40 13.82
N SER A 455 -16.70 -4.55 13.80
CA SER A 455 -17.23 -5.80 13.25
C SER A 455 -18.22 -6.56 14.15
N HIS A 456 -18.31 -6.24 15.45
CA HIS A 456 -19.05 -7.11 16.39
C HIS A 456 -20.57 -6.87 16.51
N LEU A 457 -21.15 -5.89 15.80
CA LEU A 457 -22.60 -5.64 15.82
C LEU A 457 -23.28 -5.70 14.43
N HIS A 458 -22.52 -5.75 13.33
CA HIS A 458 -23.08 -5.82 11.97
C HIS A 458 -23.64 -7.20 11.59
N GLN A 459 -23.34 -8.24 12.37
CA GLN A 459 -23.64 -9.62 12.00
C GLN A 459 -25.12 -10.01 12.19
N ALA A 460 -25.90 -9.27 12.99
CA ALA A 460 -27.31 -9.59 13.18
C ALA A 460 -28.23 -9.11 12.04
N HIS A 461 -27.78 -8.19 11.17
CA HIS A 461 -28.61 -7.63 10.08
C HIS A 461 -27.95 -7.70 8.69
N GLY A 462 -26.62 -7.81 8.59
CA GLY A 462 -25.91 -8.04 7.32
C GLY A 462 -26.24 -9.40 6.67
N ASP A 463 -26.69 -10.37 7.45
CA ASP A 463 -27.03 -11.72 6.97
C ASP A 463 -28.37 -11.76 6.21
N LYS A 464 -29.24 -10.73 6.34
CA LYS A 464 -30.43 -10.60 5.49
C LYS A 464 -30.12 -10.03 4.10
N ILE A 465 -29.02 -9.31 3.92
CA ILE A 465 -28.62 -8.71 2.64
C ILE A 465 -27.67 -9.65 1.87
N LYS A 466 -26.84 -10.44 2.57
CA LYS A 466 -25.96 -11.43 1.93
C LYS A 466 -26.70 -12.62 1.29
N SER A 467 -27.98 -12.86 1.63
CA SER A 467 -28.79 -13.91 0.99
C SER A 467 -29.54 -13.45 -0.27
N LEU A 468 -29.35 -12.22 -0.76
CA LEU A 468 -30.08 -11.68 -1.91
C LEU A 468 -29.16 -11.49 -3.13
N LYS A 469 -28.28 -12.47 -3.41
CA LYS A 469 -27.45 -12.47 -4.63
C LYS A 469 -28.25 -12.64 -5.94
N ASP A 470 -29.59 -12.75 -5.86
CA ASP A 470 -30.50 -12.81 -7.02
C ASP A 470 -31.76 -11.93 -6.90
N ASP A 471 -31.93 -11.15 -5.82
CA ASP A 471 -33.14 -10.35 -5.62
C ASP A 471 -32.88 -8.84 -5.78
N LYS A 472 -33.68 -8.22 -6.64
CA LYS A 472 -33.72 -6.77 -6.81
C LYS A 472 -34.08 -6.13 -5.47
N THR A 473 -33.24 -5.23 -4.97
CA THR A 473 -33.52 -4.48 -3.74
C THR A 473 -33.96 -3.07 -4.11
N ALA A 474 -35.05 -2.61 -3.51
CA ALA A 474 -35.52 -1.23 -3.66
C ALA A 474 -34.65 -0.29 -2.81
N LEU A 475 -33.99 0.65 -3.47
CA LEU A 475 -33.19 1.70 -2.86
C LEU A 475 -33.87 3.05 -3.03
N LEU A 476 -33.80 3.87 -1.99
CA LEU A 476 -34.21 5.25 -2.02
C LEU A 476 -32.99 6.13 -2.33
N LEU A 477 -32.97 6.73 -3.51
CA LEU A 477 -31.96 7.67 -3.97
C LEU A 477 -32.29 9.09 -3.53
N PHE A 478 -31.29 9.80 -3.04
CA PHE A 478 -31.38 11.21 -2.69
C PHE A 478 -30.04 11.91 -2.90
N ARG A 479 -30.00 13.24 -2.78
CA ARG A 479 -28.75 14.01 -2.89
C ARG A 479 -28.33 14.59 -1.56
N ASN A 480 -27.02 14.67 -1.36
CA ASN A 480 -26.38 15.40 -0.29
C ASN A 480 -25.52 16.52 -0.90
N GLY A 481 -26.00 17.78 -0.82
CA GLY A 481 -25.36 18.94 -1.43
C GLY A 481 -25.31 18.92 -2.96
N GLU A 482 -24.39 19.70 -3.56
CA GLU A 482 -24.31 19.89 -5.01
C GLU A 482 -23.82 18.65 -5.79
N GLN A 483 -23.08 17.72 -5.17
CA GLN A 483 -22.30 16.70 -5.88
C GLN A 483 -22.47 15.25 -5.38
N GLY A 484 -23.15 14.97 -4.25
CA GLY A 484 -23.26 13.60 -3.71
C GLY A 484 -24.60 12.94 -3.99
N GLN A 485 -24.64 11.84 -4.76
CA GLN A 485 -25.81 10.94 -4.83
C GLN A 485 -25.66 9.85 -3.77
N CYS A 486 -26.67 9.69 -2.92
CA CYS A 486 -26.68 8.74 -1.83
C CYS A 486 -27.88 7.81 -1.98
N ALA A 487 -27.78 6.62 -1.41
CA ALA A 487 -28.86 5.66 -1.32
C ALA A 487 -28.99 5.13 0.10
N VAL A 488 -30.23 4.86 0.48
CA VAL A 488 -30.57 4.02 1.64
C VAL A 488 -31.51 2.90 1.17
N PRO A 489 -31.45 1.72 1.79
CA PRO A 489 -32.47 0.69 1.61
C PRO A 489 -33.88 1.25 1.90
N LEU A 490 -34.84 1.02 1.01
CA LEU A 490 -36.20 1.55 1.15
C LEU A 490 -36.94 0.94 2.35
N ASP A 491 -36.60 -0.30 2.73
CA ASP A 491 -37.17 -1.01 3.89
C ASP A 491 -36.80 -0.40 5.24
N LEU A 492 -35.72 0.39 5.30
CA LEU A 492 -35.34 1.12 6.51
C LEU A 492 -36.08 2.46 6.65
N VAL A 493 -36.69 2.96 5.57
CA VAL A 493 -37.36 4.25 5.53
C VAL A 493 -38.78 4.11 6.07
N GLU A 494 -39.11 4.81 7.15
CA GLU A 494 -40.47 4.82 7.68
C GLU A 494 -41.37 5.76 6.87
N ARG A 495 -40.88 6.97 6.58
CA ARG A 495 -41.58 7.99 5.77
C ARG A 495 -40.59 9.07 5.32
N ILE A 496 -41.01 9.85 4.32
CA ILE A 496 -40.29 11.05 3.86
C ILE A 496 -41.21 12.24 4.13
N GLU A 497 -40.71 13.23 4.83
CA GLU A 497 -41.45 14.46 5.14
C GLU A 497 -40.78 15.66 4.47
N ARG A 498 -41.59 16.53 3.87
CA ARG A 498 -41.13 17.82 3.37
C ARG A 498 -41.49 18.89 4.38
N ILE A 499 -40.48 19.54 4.94
CA ILE A 499 -40.64 20.54 6.00
C ILE A 499 -40.08 21.89 5.55
N ARG A 500 -40.57 22.98 6.16
CA ARG A 500 -39.97 24.30 5.94
C ARG A 500 -38.75 24.44 6.83
N ALA A 501 -37.70 25.06 6.30
CA ALA A 501 -36.49 25.31 7.11
C ALA A 501 -36.78 26.16 8.36
N ALA A 502 -37.83 26.99 8.33
CA ALA A 502 -38.29 27.80 9.45
C ALA A 502 -38.89 26.99 10.62
N ASP A 503 -39.33 25.75 10.37
CA ASP A 503 -39.94 24.88 11.38
C ASP A 503 -38.88 24.07 12.16
N ILE A 504 -37.60 24.20 11.80
CA ILE A 504 -36.47 23.54 12.47
C ILE A 504 -36.07 24.36 13.69
N GLU A 505 -36.23 23.78 14.88
CA GLU A 505 -35.81 24.38 16.14
C GLU A 505 -34.42 23.87 16.56
N TYR A 506 -33.72 24.66 17.36
CA TYR A 506 -32.47 24.25 18.00
C TYR A 506 -32.70 24.06 19.50
N ALA A 507 -32.59 22.82 19.96
CA ALA A 507 -32.72 22.45 21.37
C ALA A 507 -31.48 21.67 21.83
N GLY A 508 -30.80 22.16 22.87
CA GLY A 508 -29.62 21.49 23.44
C GLY A 508 -28.44 21.33 22.47
N GLY A 509 -28.27 22.26 21.52
CA GLY A 509 -27.24 22.19 20.48
C GLY A 509 -27.55 21.24 19.33
N ARG A 510 -28.76 20.66 19.28
CA ARG A 510 -29.22 19.76 18.23
C ARG A 510 -30.42 20.36 17.49
N ARG A 511 -30.55 20.01 16.21
CA ARG A 511 -31.69 20.38 15.37
C ARG A 511 -32.84 19.43 15.64
N VAL A 512 -34.03 19.97 15.85
CA VAL A 512 -35.23 19.19 16.17
C VAL A 512 -36.44 19.76 15.44
N LEU A 513 -37.39 18.88 15.11
CA LEU A 513 -38.70 19.24 14.57
C LEU A 513 -39.78 18.85 15.59
N GLN A 514 -40.66 19.77 15.94
CA GLN A 514 -41.78 19.47 16.83
C GLN A 514 -42.90 18.78 16.05
N TYR A 515 -43.23 17.54 16.42
CA TYR A 515 -44.18 16.72 15.66
C TYR A 515 -45.09 15.90 16.56
N ARG A 516 -46.41 16.05 16.40
CA ARG A 516 -47.48 15.28 17.09
C ARG A 516 -47.28 15.09 18.62
N GLY A 517 -46.73 16.10 19.30
CA GLY A 517 -46.49 16.07 20.75
C GLY A 517 -45.15 15.46 21.18
N GLY A 518 -44.26 15.14 20.24
CA GLY A 518 -42.87 14.72 20.45
C GLY A 518 -41.86 15.59 19.68
N SER A 519 -40.57 15.30 19.86
CA SER A 519 -39.45 15.97 19.19
C SER A 519 -38.73 14.98 18.29
N LEU A 520 -38.65 15.27 16.99
CA LEU A 520 -37.91 14.48 16.01
C LEU A 520 -36.51 15.10 15.85
N PRO A 521 -35.43 14.42 16.28
CA PRO A 521 -34.07 14.90 16.05
C PRO A 521 -33.72 14.82 14.56
N LEU A 522 -33.15 15.92 14.05
CA LEU A 522 -32.73 16.07 12.66
C LEU A 522 -31.21 16.07 12.54
N HIS A 523 -30.69 15.31 11.58
CA HIS A 523 -29.27 15.14 11.33
C HIS A 523 -28.91 15.32 9.86
N GLU A 524 -27.64 15.63 9.62
CA GLU A 524 -27.06 15.72 8.29
C GLU A 524 -25.94 14.69 8.11
N LEU A 525 -25.80 14.14 6.90
CA LEU A 525 -24.71 13.23 6.59
C LEU A 525 -23.33 13.87 6.81
N GLY A 526 -23.20 15.19 6.58
CA GLY A 526 -21.94 15.92 6.80
C GLY A 526 -21.48 15.96 8.26
N GLU A 527 -22.34 15.63 9.23
CA GLU A 527 -21.97 15.58 10.66
C GLU A 527 -21.07 14.37 10.99
N CYS A 528 -21.11 13.31 10.17
CA CYS A 528 -20.37 12.07 10.41
C CYS A 528 -19.51 11.61 9.22
N THR A 529 -19.72 12.20 8.04
CA THR A 529 -19.04 11.82 6.81
C THR A 529 -18.17 12.96 6.31
N SER A 530 -17.24 12.68 5.40
CA SER A 530 -16.48 13.72 4.69
C SER A 530 -17.28 14.45 3.60
N LEU A 531 -18.61 14.27 3.56
CA LEU A 531 -19.49 14.98 2.62
C LEU A 531 -19.72 16.42 3.08
N GLY A 532 -19.87 17.33 2.12
CA GLY A 532 -20.21 18.73 2.41
C GLY A 532 -21.62 18.88 3.00
N PRO A 533 -21.92 20.05 3.61
CA PRO A 533 -23.24 20.33 4.16
C PRO A 533 -24.31 20.37 3.06
N ILE A 534 -25.55 20.07 3.45
CA ILE A 534 -26.71 20.26 2.56
C ILE A 534 -26.99 21.75 2.36
N SER A 535 -27.52 22.10 1.19
CA SER A 535 -28.06 23.44 0.96
C SER A 535 -29.46 23.51 1.56
N VAL A 536 -29.65 24.26 2.64
CA VAL A 536 -30.97 24.47 3.25
C VAL A 536 -31.71 25.54 2.45
N ASN A 537 -32.61 25.11 1.57
CA ASN A 537 -33.54 26.01 0.85
C ASN A 537 -34.81 26.24 1.70
N GLU A 538 -35.80 26.97 1.17
CA GLU A 538 -37.07 27.24 1.89
C GLU A 538 -37.79 25.95 2.35
N GLU A 539 -37.66 24.87 1.59
CA GLU A 539 -38.14 23.52 1.93
C GLU A 539 -36.97 22.52 1.94
N VAL A 540 -37.01 21.58 2.89
CA VAL A 540 -36.05 20.49 3.06
C VAL A 540 -36.80 19.16 3.14
N ASP A 541 -36.27 18.13 2.48
CA ASP A 541 -36.77 16.77 2.62
C ASP A 541 -36.07 16.07 3.79
N VAL A 542 -36.85 15.39 4.62
CA VAL A 542 -36.40 14.64 5.79
C VAL A 542 -36.81 13.19 5.61
N ILE A 543 -35.82 12.31 5.52
CA ILE A 543 -36.04 10.86 5.53
C ILE A 543 -36.10 10.40 6.98
N VAL A 544 -37.24 9.89 7.41
CA VAL A 544 -37.46 9.43 8.79
C VAL A 544 -37.18 7.94 8.88
N PHE A 545 -36.30 7.58 9.81
CA PHE A 545 -35.96 6.20 10.16
C PHE A 545 -36.40 5.90 11.59
N ARG A 546 -36.72 4.63 11.86
CA ARG A 546 -36.96 4.13 13.22
C ARG A 546 -35.92 3.11 13.60
N ILE A 547 -35.11 3.44 14.62
CA ILE A 547 -34.05 2.56 15.15
C ILE A 547 -34.27 2.41 16.66
N ASP A 548 -34.32 1.18 17.15
CA ASP A 548 -34.57 0.84 18.57
C ASP A 548 -35.76 1.57 19.20
N GLY A 549 -36.84 1.75 18.43
CA GLY A 549 -38.07 2.41 18.87
C GLY A 549 -38.00 3.94 18.95
N ARG A 550 -36.92 4.57 18.50
CA ARG A 550 -36.76 6.02 18.40
C ARG A 550 -36.81 6.47 16.94
N GLU A 551 -37.52 7.57 16.68
CA GLU A 551 -37.54 8.19 15.34
C GLU A 551 -36.35 9.15 15.18
N MET A 552 -35.76 9.16 14.00
CA MET A 552 -34.68 10.07 13.62
C MET A 552 -34.90 10.55 12.19
N GLY A 553 -34.72 11.85 11.95
CA GLY A 553 -34.79 12.44 10.62
C GLY A 553 -33.39 12.70 10.04
N LEU A 554 -33.16 12.26 8.81
CA LEU A 554 -32.01 12.66 8.01
C LEU A 554 -32.44 13.71 6.99
N MET A 555 -31.84 14.89 7.07
CA MET A 555 -32.08 15.99 6.14
C MET A 555 -31.33 15.74 4.82
N VAL A 556 -32.03 15.90 3.69
CA VAL A 556 -31.49 15.62 2.34
C VAL A 556 -31.92 16.70 1.33
N ASN A 557 -31.23 16.75 0.19
CA ASN A 557 -31.53 17.67 -0.91
C ASN A 557 -32.21 16.97 -2.09
N GLY A 558 -33.22 17.63 -2.68
CA GLY A 558 -33.74 17.31 -4.01
C GLY A 558 -34.57 16.02 -4.06
N PRO A 559 -35.14 15.69 -5.24
CA PRO A 559 -36.17 14.67 -5.35
C PRO A 559 -35.66 13.33 -4.86
N VAL A 560 -36.42 12.76 -3.94
CA VAL A 560 -36.20 11.42 -3.44
C VAL A 560 -36.88 10.44 -4.41
N ASP A 561 -36.12 9.50 -4.96
CA ASP A 561 -36.60 8.56 -5.99
C ASP A 561 -36.33 7.12 -5.55
N ALA A 562 -37.25 6.20 -5.83
CA ALA A 562 -37.10 4.80 -5.47
C ALA A 562 -36.76 3.97 -6.70
N VAL A 563 -35.69 3.20 -6.64
CA VAL A 563 -35.20 2.38 -7.75
C VAL A 563 -34.95 0.95 -7.30
N GLU A 564 -35.33 -0.02 -8.12
CA GLU A 564 -34.95 -1.41 -7.92
C GLU A 564 -33.63 -1.70 -8.63
N VAL A 565 -32.63 -2.14 -7.87
CA VAL A 565 -31.31 -2.50 -8.41
C VAL A 565 -30.81 -3.82 -7.84
N THR A 566 -30.03 -4.53 -8.64
CA THR A 566 -29.20 -5.64 -8.15
C THR A 566 -27.99 -5.04 -7.45
N ILE A 567 -27.77 -5.39 -6.19
CA ILE A 567 -26.70 -4.79 -5.38
C ILE A 567 -25.35 -5.46 -5.72
N GLU A 568 -24.61 -4.87 -6.64
CA GLU A 568 -23.16 -5.08 -6.77
C GLU A 568 -22.43 -3.91 -6.10
N MET A 569 -22.20 -4.05 -4.79
CA MET A 569 -21.62 -2.98 -3.97
C MET A 569 -20.13 -3.23 -3.69
N ASP A 570 -19.32 -2.20 -3.92
CA ASP A 570 -17.94 -2.16 -3.46
C ASP A 570 -17.91 -1.72 -2.00
N GLN A 571 -17.60 -2.67 -1.11
CA GLN A 571 -17.54 -2.49 0.35
C GLN A 571 -16.16 -2.02 0.85
N ARG A 572 -15.19 -1.82 -0.04
CA ARG A 572 -13.81 -1.46 0.30
C ARG A 572 -13.50 -0.04 -0.11
N THR A 573 -13.92 0.35 -1.31
CA THR A 573 -13.67 1.68 -1.84
C THR A 573 -14.66 2.67 -1.24
N LEU A 574 -14.14 3.76 -0.66
CA LEU A 574 -14.91 4.91 -0.14
C LEU A 574 -15.74 4.63 1.13
N LYS A 575 -15.41 3.53 1.81
CA LYS A 575 -15.91 3.24 3.15
C LYS A 575 -15.41 4.32 4.13
N GLN A 576 -16.34 4.86 4.91
CA GLN A 576 -16.07 5.86 5.96
C GLN A 576 -17.18 5.79 7.02
N PRO A 577 -17.01 6.39 8.22
CA PRO A 577 -18.09 6.43 9.21
C PRO A 577 -19.39 7.00 8.60
N GLY A 578 -20.48 6.25 8.68
CA GLY A 578 -21.79 6.60 8.10
C GLY A 578 -22.00 6.20 6.63
N ILE A 579 -21.00 5.63 5.94
CA ILE A 579 -21.10 5.13 4.55
C ILE A 579 -20.57 3.68 4.48
N MET A 580 -21.42 2.76 4.06
CA MET A 580 -21.11 1.33 3.97
C MET A 580 -20.21 0.98 2.78
N GLY A 581 -20.33 1.75 1.69
CA GLY A 581 -19.64 1.49 0.44
C GLY A 581 -20.23 2.32 -0.71
N SER A 582 -19.91 1.94 -1.93
CA SER A 582 -20.41 2.62 -3.13
C SER A 582 -20.89 1.62 -4.19
N MET A 583 -21.83 2.05 -5.01
CA MET A 583 -22.35 1.29 -6.14
C MET A 583 -22.71 2.22 -7.31
N ILE A 584 -22.96 1.66 -8.49
CA ILE A 584 -23.39 2.41 -9.66
C ILE A 584 -24.91 2.25 -9.82
N VAL A 585 -25.64 3.37 -9.78
CA VAL A 585 -27.08 3.41 -10.03
C VAL A 585 -27.37 4.50 -11.05
N ASN A 586 -28.09 4.16 -12.13
CA ASN A 586 -28.41 5.09 -13.23
C ASN A 586 -27.17 5.81 -13.80
N SER A 587 -26.07 5.07 -13.98
CA SER A 587 -24.78 5.58 -14.47
C SER A 587 -24.17 6.69 -13.59
N ARG A 588 -24.57 6.78 -12.32
CA ARG A 588 -24.01 7.68 -11.32
C ARG A 588 -23.54 6.91 -10.10
N THR A 589 -22.41 7.31 -9.56
CA THR A 589 -21.87 6.73 -8.33
C THR A 589 -22.74 7.13 -7.16
N THR A 590 -23.21 6.12 -6.45
CA THR A 590 -24.20 6.24 -5.39
C THR A 590 -23.57 5.71 -4.11
N LEU A 591 -23.49 6.58 -3.10
CA LEU A 591 -22.98 6.23 -1.78
C LEU A 591 -24.04 5.49 -0.99
N MET A 592 -23.74 4.29 -0.54
CA MET A 592 -24.64 3.52 0.32
C MET A 592 -24.48 4.00 1.76
N VAL A 593 -25.51 4.65 2.28
CA VAL A 593 -25.48 5.21 3.64
C VAL A 593 -25.68 4.10 4.66
N ASP A 594 -24.79 4.06 5.65
CA ASP A 594 -24.93 3.19 6.82
C ASP A 594 -25.64 3.96 7.93
N ILE A 595 -26.97 3.86 7.96
CA ILE A 595 -27.82 4.58 8.90
C ILE A 595 -27.46 4.19 10.35
N PHE A 596 -27.13 2.92 10.61
CA PHE A 596 -26.81 2.45 11.96
C PHE A 596 -25.49 3.06 12.48
N THR A 597 -24.46 3.07 11.64
CA THR A 597 -23.18 3.72 11.97
C THR A 597 -23.35 5.24 12.13
N LEU A 598 -24.20 5.85 11.31
CA LEU A 598 -24.54 7.28 11.42
C LEU A 598 -25.19 7.57 12.79
N VAL A 599 -26.22 6.82 13.16
CA VAL A 599 -26.93 6.97 14.43
C VAL A 599 -26.00 6.74 15.63
N ARG A 600 -25.12 5.74 15.59
CA ARG A 600 -24.19 5.46 16.69
C ARG A 600 -23.18 6.61 16.88
N THR A 601 -22.66 7.15 15.79
CA THR A 601 -21.70 8.27 15.84
C THR A 601 -22.37 9.54 16.38
N LEU A 602 -23.63 9.79 15.99
CA LEU A 602 -24.38 10.97 16.42
C LEU A 602 -24.90 10.88 17.87
N LEU A 603 -25.30 9.68 18.32
CA LEU A 603 -25.79 9.45 19.68
C LEU A 603 -24.68 9.12 20.69
N GLY A 604 -23.51 8.65 20.24
CA GLY A 604 -22.36 8.25 21.07
C GLY A 604 -21.66 9.39 21.82
N SER A 605 -22.06 10.64 21.62
CA SER A 605 -21.61 11.78 22.43
C SER A 605 -22.36 11.92 23.77
N ALA A 606 -23.33 11.04 24.08
CA ALA A 606 -24.19 11.17 25.27
C ALA A 606 -24.45 9.86 26.03
N VAL A 607 -23.68 8.78 25.82
CA VAL A 607 -23.97 7.46 26.44
C VAL A 607 -22.86 6.95 27.39
N ASP A 608 -21.76 7.67 27.58
CA ASP A 608 -20.75 7.35 28.62
C ASP A 608 -20.96 8.17 29.92
N ALA A 609 -22.19 8.21 30.45
CA ALA A 609 -22.50 8.75 31.78
C ALA A 609 -23.45 7.83 32.56
#